data_AF-A0A7C5TJX3-F1
#
_entry.id   AF-A0A7C5TJX3-F1
#
_cell.length_a   1.000
_cell.length_b   1.000
_cell.length_c   1.000
_cell.angle_alpha   90.00
_cell.angle_beta   90.00
_cell.angle_gamma   90.00
#
_symmetry.space_group_name_H-M   'P 1'
#
loop_
_entity.id
_entity.type
_entity.pdbx_description
1 polymer ?
#
loop_
_entity_poly.entity_id
_entity_poly.type
_entity_poly.pdbx_seq_one_letter_code
_entity_poly.pdbx_strand_id
1 'polypeptide(L)' 'MLKLVVFDADKTLWDHHNISDFEEPLKLVRTDSVEDSKGNKLTLFPYVREALKEIKS' A
#
# COMPACT_ATOMS: atom_id res chain seq x y z
N MET A 1 21.03 15.94 -5.87
CA MET A 1 20.82 14.89 -4.85
C MET A 1 19.42 15.05 -4.30
N LEU A 2 18.57 14.04 -4.43
CA LEU A 2 17.26 14.03 -3.80
C LEU A 2 17.48 13.88 -2.29
N LYS A 3 16.95 14.83 -1.51
CA LYS A 3 17.06 14.82 -0.04
C LYS A 3 15.87 14.15 0.62
N LEU A 4 14.73 14.13 -0.06
CA LEU A 4 13.47 13.57 0.41
C LEU A 4 12.58 13.25 -0.80
N VAL A 5 11.89 12.12 -0.73
CA VAL A 5 10.80 11.77 -1.65
C VAL A 5 9.57 11.53 -0.79
N VAL A 6 8.45 12.14 -1.15
CA VAL A 6 7.16 11.99 -0.45
C VAL A 6 6.17 11.38 -1.44
N PHE A 7 5.54 10.29 -1.03
CA PHE A 7 4.47 9.64 -1.77
C PHE A 7 3.15 9.90 -1.06
N ASP A 8 2.13 10.25 -1.83
CA ASP A 8 0.76 9.99 -1.42
C ASP A 8 0.53 8.47 -1.32
N ALA A 9 -0.53 8.04 -0.65
CA ALA A 9 -0.78 6.65 -0.34
C ALA A 9 -1.94 6.08 -1.18
N ASP A 10 -3.16 6.56 -0.97
CA ASP A 10 -4.35 6.10 -1.70
C ASP A 10 -4.21 6.40 -3.20
N LYS A 11 -4.50 5.41 -4.05
CA LYS A 11 -4.32 5.50 -5.51
C LYS A 11 -2.89 5.83 -6.00
N THR A 12 -1.91 5.87 -5.10
CA THR A 12 -0.49 6.08 -5.43
C THR A 12 0.34 4.85 -5.13
N LEU A 13 0.21 4.29 -3.92
CA LEU A 13 0.91 3.06 -3.49
C LEU A 13 0.03 1.82 -3.63
N TRP A 14 -1.29 1.97 -3.54
CA TRP A 14 -2.25 0.86 -3.64
C TRP A 14 -3.50 1.23 -4.44
N ASP A 15 -4.25 0.21 -4.85
CA ASP A 15 -5.43 0.32 -5.69
C ASP A 15 -6.70 0.81 -4.99
N HIS A 16 -6.76 0.76 -3.66
CA HIS A 16 -7.89 1.29 -2.89
C HIS A 16 -7.88 2.82 -2.81
N HIS A 17 -9.07 3.39 -2.67
CA HIS A 17 -9.28 4.83 -2.74
C HIS A 17 -9.22 5.55 -1.39
N ASN A 18 -9.38 4.82 -0.29
CA ASN A 18 -9.31 5.34 1.08
C ASN A 18 -9.12 4.19 2.07
N ILE A 19 -7.93 4.05 2.66
CA ILE A 19 -7.69 3.01 3.67
C ILE A 19 -8.48 3.25 4.99
N SER A 20 -8.93 4.47 5.23
CA SER A 20 -9.67 4.83 6.45
C SER A 20 -11.03 4.15 6.56
N ASP A 21 -11.53 3.55 5.47
CA ASP A 21 -12.78 2.78 5.45
C ASP A 21 -12.61 1.34 5.98
N PHE A 22 -11.37 0.91 6.26
CA PHE A 22 -11.06 -0.46 6.68
C PHE A 22 -11.32 -0.65 8.18
N GLU A 23 -11.82 -1.82 8.54
CA GLU A 23 -12.11 -2.20 9.92
C GLU A 23 -11.25 -3.37 10.40
N GLU A 24 -10.52 -3.15 11.50
CA GLU A 24 -9.68 -4.16 12.14
C GLU A 24 -10.44 -5.46 12.48
N PRO A 25 -9.78 -6.64 12.45
CA PRO A 25 -8.36 -6.83 12.16
C PRO A 25 -8.02 -6.79 10.66
N LEU A 26 -6.89 -6.17 10.33
CA LEU A 26 -6.24 -6.32 9.02
C LEU A 26 -5.51 -7.65 8.92
N LYS A 27 -5.69 -8.37 7.81
CA LYS A 27 -5.05 -9.64 7.52
C LYS A 27 -4.29 -9.58 6.21
N LEU A 28 -3.09 -10.12 6.19
CA LEU A 28 -2.33 -10.32 4.96
C LEU A 28 -2.93 -11.51 4.19
N VAL A 29 -3.51 -11.25 3.02
CA VAL A 29 -4.14 -12.29 2.19
C VAL A 29 -3.26 -12.72 1.01
N ARG A 30 -2.30 -11.87 0.62
CA ARG A 30 -1.22 -12.15 -0.36
C ARG A 30 -0.01 -11.28 -0.02
N THR A 31 1.14 -11.52 -0.67
CA THR A 31 2.36 -10.72 -0.48
C THR A 31 2.11 -9.22 -0.53
N ASP A 32 1.24 -8.77 -1.44
CA ASP A 32 0.98 -7.34 -1.70
C ASP A 32 -0.45 -6.91 -1.39
N SER A 33 -1.25 -7.78 -0.77
CA SER A 33 -2.66 -7.49 -0.50
C SER A 33 -3.02 -7.75 0.95
N VAL A 34 -3.77 -6.81 1.52
CA VAL A 34 -4.42 -6.96 2.82
C VAL A 34 -5.94 -6.89 2.68
N GLU A 35 -6.62 -7.54 3.59
CA GLU A 35 -8.07 -7.57 3.71
C GLU A 35 -8.46 -7.26 5.15
N ASP A 36 -9.53 -6.50 5.35
CA ASP A 36 -10.06 -6.16 6.67
C ASP A 36 -11.09 -7.20 7.17
N SER A 37 -11.72 -6.93 8.32
CA SER A 37 -12.75 -7.80 8.89
C SER A 37 -14.07 -7.83 8.11
N LYS A 38 -14.31 -6.85 7.25
CA LYS A 38 -15.51 -6.68 6.42
C LYS A 38 -15.32 -7.16 4.98
N GLY A 39 -14.13 -7.63 4.62
CA GLY A 39 -13.79 -8.08 3.27
C GLY A 39 -13.34 -6.94 2.34
N ASN A 40 -13.13 -5.73 2.85
CA ASN A 40 -12.49 -4.67 2.08
C ASN A 40 -11.04 -5.06 1.82
N LYS A 41 -10.62 -4.93 0.56
CA LYS A 41 -9.30 -5.36 0.11
C LYS A 41 -8.57 -4.23 -0.59
N LEU A 42 -7.28 -4.10 -0.28
CA LEU A 42 -6.36 -3.25 -1.02
C LEU A 42 -5.14 -4.05 -1.45
N THR A 43 -4.61 -3.73 -2.61
CA THR A 43 -3.41 -4.33 -3.20
C THR A 43 -2.44 -3.25 -3.60
N LEU A 44 -1.16 -3.39 -3.24
CA LEU A 44 -0.11 -2.50 -3.73
C LEU A 44 -0.06 -2.56 -5.25
N PHE A 45 0.23 -1.42 -5.89
CA PHE A 45 0.52 -1.45 -7.33
C PHE A 45 1.80 -2.26 -7.61
N PRO A 46 1.92 -2.84 -8.82
CA PRO A 46 3.14 -3.53 -9.22
C PRO A 46 4.38 -2.65 -9.01
N TYR A 47 5.48 -3.27 -8.57
CA TYR A 47 6.79 -2.64 -8.38
C TYR A 47 6.89 -1.60 -7.25
N VAL A 48 5.84 -1.34 -6.46
CA VAL A 48 5.92 -0.38 -5.35
C VAL A 48 6.97 -0.82 -4.32
N ARG A 49 7.07 -2.12 -4.03
CA ARG A 49 8.09 -2.64 -3.09
C ARG A 49 9.49 -2.47 -3.64
N GLU A 50 9.70 -2.75 -4.91
CA GLU A 50 10.96 -2.61 -5.64
C GLU A 50 11.39 -1.15 -5.69
N ALA A 51 10.51 -0.24 -6.09
CA ALA A 51 10.76 1.20 -6.15
C ALA A 51 11.17 1.76 -4.78
N LEU A 52 10.46 1.39 -3.70
CA LEU A 52 10.81 1.84 -2.36
C LEU A 52 12.16 1.27 -1.87
N LYS A 53 12.55 0.07 -2.31
CA LYS A 53 13.88 -0.50 -2.03
C LYS A 53 14.98 0.27 -2.77
N GLU A 54 14.76 0.60 -4.04
CA GLU A 54 15.70 1.37 -4.85
C GLU A 54 15.91 2.78 -4.31
N ILE A 55 14.83 3.48 -3.92
CA ILE A 55 14.90 4.85 -3.39
C ILE A 55 15.62 4.92 -2.03
N LYS A 56 15.53 3.85 -1.23
CA LYS A 56 16.22 3.75 0.07
C LYS A 56 17.74 3.52 -0.09
N SER A 57 18.19 3.04 -1.24
CA SER A 57 19.59 2.66 -1.51
C SER A 57 20.44 3.87 -1.86
#